data_AF-A0A7J4ID54-F1
#
_entry.id   AF-A0A7J4ID54-F1
#
_cell.length_a   1.000
_cell.length_b   1.000
_cell.length_c   1.000
_cell.angle_alpha   90.00
_cell.angle_beta   90.00
_cell.angle_gamma   90.00
#
_symmetry.space_group_name_H-M   'P 1'
#
loop_
_entity.id
_entity.type
_entity.pdbx_description
1 polymer ?
#
loop_
_entity_poly.entity_id
_entity_poly.type
_entity_poly.pdbx_seq_one_letter_code
_entity_poly.pdbx_strand_id
1 'polypeptide(L)' 'MSYSVTTYPDVGGGNGNMKPDGTYTVPISGLKSSTVYTWHVTVSDGTDTVEEEFTFTTEAVAPVVSEVL' A
#
# COMPACT_ATOMS: atom_id res chain seq x y z
N MET A 1 10.60 -17.36 3.08
CA MET A 1 10.50 -16.27 2.10
C MET A 1 10.89 -14.91 2.71
N SER A 2 11.21 -13.94 1.87
CA SER A 2 11.33 -12.52 2.20
C SER A 2 10.36 -11.71 1.33
N TYR A 3 9.95 -10.55 1.83
CA TYR A 3 9.14 -9.62 1.05
C TYR A 3 9.51 -8.16 1.36
N SER A 4 9.24 -7.29 0.40
CA SER A 4 9.30 -5.83 0.53
C SER A 4 8.10 -5.21 -0.17
N VAL A 5 7.48 -4.23 0.47
CA VAL A 5 6.38 -3.43 -0.08
C VAL A 5 6.73 -1.97 0.10
N THR A 6 6.74 -1.22 -1.00
CA THR A 6 6.87 0.24 -1.01
C THR A 6 5.67 0.86 -1.70
N THR A 7 5.38 2.13 -1.38
CA THR A 7 4.26 2.86 -1.97
C THR A 7 4.71 4.14 -2.65
N TYR A 8 3.96 4.55 -3.68
CA TYR A 8 4.13 5.83 -4.35
C TYR A 8 2.76 6.49 -4.64
N PRO A 9 2.50 7.73 -4.21
CA PRO A 9 3.28 8.51 -3.24
C PRO A 9 3.52 7.75 -1.93
N ASP A 10 4.63 8.03 -1.24
CA ASP A 10 4.99 7.32 -0.01
C ASP A 10 3.99 7.60 1.12
N VAL A 11 3.30 6.55 1.53
CA VAL A 11 2.33 6.49 2.63
C VAL A 11 2.64 5.32 3.58
N GLY A 12 3.90 4.88 3.54
CA GLY A 12 4.40 3.74 4.28
C GLY A 12 4.73 2.54 3.40
N GLY A 13 5.07 1.45 4.08
CA GLY A 13 5.52 0.22 3.48
C GLY A 13 5.94 -0.77 4.56
N GLY A 14 6.50 -1.89 4.15
CA GLY A 14 6.92 -2.92 5.09
C GLY A 14 7.82 -3.96 4.43
N ASN A 15 8.59 -4.65 5.24
CA ASN A 15 9.42 -5.75 4.78
C ASN A 15 9.50 -6.86 5.83
N GLY A 16 9.91 -8.05 5.39
CA GLY A 16 10.14 -9.19 6.25
C GLY A 16 11.19 -10.11 5.67
N ASN A 17 12.04 -10.66 6.54
CA ASN A 17 13.07 -11.65 6.19
C ASN A 17 12.80 -12.97 6.91
N MET A 18 13.19 -14.09 6.29
CA MET A 18 13.04 -15.45 6.85
C MET A 18 11.63 -15.72 7.38
N LYS A 19 10.63 -15.21 6.68
CA LYS A 19 9.23 -15.40 7.00
C LYS A 19 8.77 -16.80 6.56
N PRO A 20 7.93 -17.50 7.35
CA PRO A 20 7.21 -18.66 6.84
C PRO A 20 6.21 -18.23 5.76
N ASP A 21 5.80 -19.17 4.93
CA ASP A 21 4.79 -18.92 3.91
C ASP A 21 3.45 -18.54 4.56
N GLY A 22 2.75 -17.57 3.97
CA GLY A 22 1.49 -17.09 4.50
C GLY A 22 1.16 -15.67 4.08
N THR A 23 0.10 -15.12 4.67
CA THR A 23 -0.39 -13.76 4.41
C THR A 23 0.16 -12.80 5.46
N TYR A 24 0.65 -11.65 4.99
CA TYR A 24 1.19 -10.59 5.84
C TYR A 24 0.45 -9.28 5.59
N THR A 25 0.10 -8.58 6.66
CA THR A 25 -0.52 -7.25 6.59
C THR A 25 0.56 -6.17 6.68
N VAL A 26 0.58 -5.26 5.70
CA VAL A 26 1.44 -4.08 5.70
C VAL A 26 0.57 -2.84 5.96
N PRO A 27 0.70 -2.17 7.12
CA PRO A 27 -0.07 -0.98 7.41
C PRO A 27 0.47 0.22 6.61
N ILE A 28 -0.45 1.04 6.11
CA ILE A 28 -0.19 2.34 5.46
C ILE A 28 -1.01 3.43 6.14
N SER A 29 -0.61 4.70 6.02
CA SER A 29 -1.30 5.82 6.66
C SER A 29 -1.06 7.15 5.95
N GLY A 30 -1.82 8.19 6.28
CA GLY A 30 -1.63 9.52 5.69
C GLY A 30 -2.15 9.67 4.25
N LEU A 31 -3.13 8.84 3.87
CA LEU A 31 -3.78 8.89 2.57
C LEU A 31 -4.50 10.22 2.35
N LYS A 32 -4.30 10.80 1.16
CA LYS A 32 -5.01 12.01 0.69
C LYS A 32 -6.16 11.58 -0.20
N SER A 33 -7.29 12.30 -0.12
CA SER A 33 -8.44 12.07 -1.01
C SER A 33 -8.10 12.31 -2.47
N SER A 34 -8.87 11.70 -3.37
CA SER A 34 -8.71 11.81 -4.83
C SER A 34 -7.26 11.60 -5.32
N THR A 35 -6.48 10.77 -4.61
CA THR A 35 -5.07 10.52 -4.91
C THR A 35 -4.90 9.06 -5.34
N VAL A 36 -4.14 8.88 -6.43
CA VAL A 36 -3.74 7.56 -6.93
C VAL A 36 -2.49 7.11 -6.16
N TYR A 37 -2.50 5.87 -5.70
CA TYR A 37 -1.38 5.24 -5.00
C TYR A 37 -1.04 3.91 -5.68
N THR A 38 0.25 3.67 -5.86
CA THR A 38 0.81 2.44 -6.42
C THR A 38 1.66 1.74 -5.37
N TRP A 39 1.44 0.45 -5.18
CA TRP A 39 2.24 -0.44 -4.36
C TRP A 39 3.19 -1.21 -5.27
N HIS A 40 4.48 -1.23 -4.94
CA HIS A 40 5.44 -2.16 -5.53
C HIS A 40 5.73 -3.26 -4.51
N VAL A 41 5.46 -4.51 -4.90
CA VAL A 41 5.58 -5.68 -4.04
C VAL A 41 6.63 -6.62 -4.62
N THR A 42 7.69 -6.88 -3.85
CA THR A 42 8.71 -7.87 -4.18
C THR A 42 8.62 -9.03 -3.18
N VAL A 43 8.55 -10.27 -3.65
CA VAL A 43 8.54 -11.48 -2.81
C VAL A 43 9.57 -12.48 -3.35
N SER A 44 10.35 -13.08 -2.46
CA SER A 44 11.31 -14.14 -2.82
C SER A 44 11.25 -15.31 -1.86
N ASP A 45 11.28 -16.53 -2.37
CA ASP A 45 11.43 -17.75 -1.55
C ASP A 45 12.90 -18.13 -1.29
N GLY A 46 13.85 -17.36 -1.83
CA GLY A 46 15.29 -17.61 -1.79
C GLY A 46 15.86 -18.28 -3.05
N THR A 47 14.99 -18.77 -3.94
CA THR A 47 15.36 -19.29 -5.27
C THR A 47 14.82 -18.36 -6.35
N ASP A 48 13.52 -18.11 -6.32
CA ASP A 48 12.82 -17.26 -7.28
C ASP A 48 12.43 -15.92 -6.63
N THR A 49 12.29 -14.89 -7.45
CA THR A 49 11.79 -13.57 -7.04
C THR A 49 10.68 -13.15 -7.99
N VAL A 50 9.59 -12.64 -7.42
CA VAL A 50 8.44 -12.09 -8.15
C VAL A 50 8.25 -10.64 -7.72
N GLU A 51 7.98 -9.78 -8.71
CA GLU A 51 7.68 -8.36 -8.53
C GLU A 51 6.35 -8.05 -9.19
N GLU A 52 5.47 -7.34 -8.46
CA GLU A 52 4.14 -6.96 -8.94
C GLU A 52 3.79 -5.54 -8.49
N GLU A 53 2.99 -4.86 -9.31
CA GLU A 53 2.46 -3.52 -9.03
C GLU A 53 0.94 -3.52 -8.88
N PHE A 54 0.45 -2.84 -7.84
CA PHE A 54 -0.98 -2.69 -7.58
C PHE A 54 -1.34 -1.23 -7.39
N THR A 55 -2.40 -0.75 -8.05
CA THR A 55 -2.83 0.64 -7.95
C THR A 55 -4.24 0.76 -7.40
N PHE A 56 -4.46 1.74 -6.51
CA PHE A 56 -5.79 2.13 -6.04
C PHE A 56 -5.93 3.65 -6.02
N THR A 57 -7.17 4.13 -5.97
CA THR A 57 -7.48 5.56 -5.87
C THR A 57 -8.39 5.78 -4.67
N THR A 58 -8.04 6.70 -3.79
CA THR A 58 -8.91 7.10 -2.67
C THR A 58 -10.09 7.93 -3.17
N GLU A 59 -11.22 7.82 -2.50
CA GLU A 59 -12.40 8.63 -2.79
C GLU A 59 -12.17 10.14 -2.57
N ALA A 60 -13.02 10.95 -3.19
CA ALA A 60 -13.07 12.39 -2.94
C ALA A 60 -13.78 12.68 -1.61
N VAL A 61 -13.36 13.74 -0.90
CA VAL A 61 -14.12 14.23 0.26
C VAL A 61 -15.34 15.01 -0.25
N ALA A 62 -16.53 14.61 0.19
CA ALA A 62 -17.75 15.37 -0.10
C ALA A 62 -17.71 16.76 0.58
N PRO A 63 -18.19 17.82 -0.07
CA PRO A 63 -18.24 19.14 0.55
C PRO A 63 -19.21 19.14 1.74
N VAL A 64 -18.83 19.84 2.82
CA VAL A 64 -19.75 20.12 3.94
C VAL A 64 -20.66 21.27 3.51
N VAL A 65 -21.97 21.01 3.44
CA VAL A 65 -22.98 22.05 3.25
C VAL A 65 -23.58 22.36 4.62
N SER A 66 -23.29 23.56 5.14
CA SER A 66 -23.93 24.06 6.36
C SER A 66 -25.03 25.05 5.99
N GLU A 67 -26.23 24.86 6.52
CA GLU A 67 -27.28 25.88 6.43
C GLU A 67 -26.93 27.03 7.38
N VAL A 68 -26.86 28.25 6.84
CA VAL A 68 -26.79 29.47 7.65
C VAL A 68 -28.23 29.83 8.00
N LEU A 69 -28.62 29.61 9.27
CA LEU A 69 -29.89 30.07 9.83
C LEU A 69 -29.90 31.59 10.03
#